data_AF-A0A2W4I3P9-F1
#
_entry.id   AF-A0A2W4I3P9-F1
#
_cell.length_a   1.000
_cell.length_b   1.000
_cell.length_c   1.000
_cell.angle_alpha   90.00
_cell.angle_beta   90.00
_cell.angle_gamma   90.00
#
_symmetry.space_group_name_H-M   'P 1'
#
loop_
_entity.id
_entity.type
_entity.pdbx_description
1 polymer ?
#
loop_
_entity_poly.entity_id
_entity_poly.type
_entity_poly.pdbx_seq_one_letter_code
_entity_poly.pdbx_strand_id
1 'polypeptide(L)'
;MEPSSTFSFQQTVDAVMQALGVIVCHVVFDAGLHGLFMALIVGGIGYACHLKGAKQGKPLMNVCKKLSIFCLAIMIPGFISLLTIHKLPPVGVYNVHSIGFICFWSLICLHISAEEMNHQFFPGGSDRNEPDLQRN
;
A
#
# COMPACT_ATOMS: atom_id res chain seq x y z
N MET A 1 44.38 -24.27 -15.71
CA MET A 1 44.49 -23.27 -14.63
C MET A 1 43.27 -22.39 -14.75
N GLU A 2 42.20 -22.72 -14.01
CA GLU A 2 41.04 -21.84 -13.95
C GLU A 2 41.47 -20.56 -13.23
N PRO A 3 41.20 -19.36 -13.77
CA PRO A 3 41.49 -18.14 -13.07
C PRO A 3 40.65 -18.12 -11.79
N SER A 4 41.33 -18.16 -10.65
CA SER A 4 40.72 -17.97 -9.34
C SER A 4 39.91 -16.67 -9.38
N SER A 5 38.59 -16.81 -9.31
CA SER A 5 37.64 -15.71 -9.27
C SER A 5 37.90 -14.87 -8.02
N THR A 6 38.71 -13.82 -8.18
CA THR A 6 38.98 -12.85 -7.12
C THR A 6 37.66 -12.20 -6.74
N PHE A 7 37.15 -12.51 -5.55
CA PHE A 7 35.96 -11.86 -5.01
C PHE A 7 36.18 -10.34 -4.98
N SER A 8 35.43 -9.61 -5.79
CA SER A 8 35.47 -8.15 -5.80
C SER A 8 34.30 -7.61 -4.98
N PHE A 9 34.61 -7.04 -3.82
CA PHE A 9 33.63 -6.40 -2.95
C PHE A 9 32.87 -5.29 -3.70
N GLN A 10 33.57 -4.51 -4.53
CA GLN A 10 32.95 -3.44 -5.32
C GLN A 10 31.89 -3.98 -6.29
N GLN A 11 32.19 -5.06 -7.01
CA GLN A 11 31.22 -5.70 -7.92
C GLN A 11 30.00 -6.24 -7.16
N THR A 12 30.22 -6.74 -5.94
CA THR A 12 29.13 -7.24 -5.09
C THR A 12 28.23 -6.08 -4.65
N VAL A 13 28.81 -4.96 -4.21
CA VAL A 13 28.06 -3.76 -3.81
C VAL A 13 27.27 -3.19 -5.00
N ASP A 14 27.89 -3.07 -6.17
CA ASP A 14 27.23 -2.55 -7.38
C ASP A 14 26.05 -3.43 -7.79
N ALA A 15 26.19 -4.76 -7.72
CA ALA A 15 25.11 -5.71 -8.00
C ALA A 15 23.95 -5.58 -6.98
N VAL A 16 24.25 -5.41 -5.69
CA VAL A 16 23.24 -5.19 -4.65
C VAL A 16 22.49 -3.89 -4.88
N MET A 17 23.20 -2.79 -5.19
CA MET A 17 22.58 -1.49 -5.43
C MET A 17 21.70 -1.50 -6.69
N GLN A 18 22.13 -2.19 -7.76
CA GLN A 18 21.30 -2.40 -8.94
C GLN A 18 20.05 -3.22 -8.64
N ALA A 19 20.18 -4.32 -7.89
CA ALA A 19 19.04 -5.14 -7.48
C ALA A 19 18.05 -4.36 -6.60
N LEU A 20 18.54 -3.56 -5.65
CA LEU A 20 17.71 -2.67 -4.83
C LEU A 20 16.98 -1.64 -5.69
N GLY A 21 17.67 -1.01 -6.64
CA GLY A 21 17.06 -0.07 -7.58
C GLY A 21 15.94 -0.71 -8.39
N VAL A 22 16.15 -1.94 -8.86
CA VAL A 22 15.15 -2.72 -9.60
C VAL A 22 13.94 -3.04 -8.72
N ILE A 23 14.16 -3.51 -7.49
CA ILE A 23 13.06 -3.84 -6.55
C ILE A 23 12.24 -2.58 -6.22
N VAL A 24 12.91 -1.48 -5.87
CA VAL A 24 12.26 -0.23 -5.49
C VAL A 24 11.54 0.43 -6.68
N CYS A 25 12.06 0.32 -7.89
CA CYS A 25 11.41 0.93 -9.05
C CYS A 25 10.30 0.04 -9.63
N HIS A 26 10.46 -1.28 -9.61
CA HIS A 26 9.55 -2.21 -10.28
C HIS A 26 8.55 -2.85 -9.31
N VAL A 27 9.04 -3.51 -8.25
CA VAL A 27 8.18 -4.27 -7.32
C VAL A 27 7.30 -3.33 -6.50
N VAL A 28 7.87 -2.23 -6.01
CA VAL A 28 7.14 -1.23 -5.22
C VAL A 28 6.12 -0.48 -6.09
N PHE A 29 6.46 -0.22 -7.35
CA PHE A 29 5.54 0.38 -8.32
C PHE A 29 4.36 -0.55 -8.64
N ASP A 30 4.64 -1.83 -8.89
CA ASP A 30 3.61 -2.84 -9.14
C ASP A 30 2.71 -3.05 -7.90
N ALA A 31 3.30 -3.06 -6.71
CA ALA A 31 2.55 -3.07 -5.45
C ALA A 31 1.64 -1.84 -5.36
N GLY A 32 2.13 -0.64 -5.67
CA GLY A 32 1.36 0.60 -5.67
C GLY A 32 0.21 0.59 -6.69
N LEU A 33 0.42 0.05 -7.88
CA LEU A 33 -0.62 -0.11 -8.90
C LEU A 33 -1.74 -1.04 -8.43
N HIS A 34 -1.40 -2.19 -7.86
CA HIS A 34 -2.38 -3.11 -7.30
C HIS A 34 -3.14 -2.49 -6.12
N GLY A 35 -2.45 -1.71 -5.29
CA GLY A 35 -3.08 -0.97 -4.19
C GLY A 35 -4.06 0.08 -4.67
N LEU A 36 -3.70 0.82 -5.73
CA LEU A 36 -4.59 1.79 -6.35
C LEU A 36 -5.81 1.12 -6.99
N PHE A 37 -5.62 -0.02 -7.64
CA PHE A 37 -6.72 -0.82 -8.18
C PHE A 37 -7.70 -1.27 -7.09
N MET A 38 -7.19 -1.75 -5.95
CA MET A 38 -8.02 -2.14 -4.80
C MET A 38 -8.73 -0.93 -4.17
N ALA A 39 -8.06 0.22 -4.09
CA ALA A 39 -8.67 1.47 -3.63
C ALA A 39 -9.87 1.86 -4.51
N LEU A 40 -9.76 1.70 -5.84
CA LEU A 40 -10.86 1.95 -6.77
C LEU A 40 -12.04 1.00 -6.56
N ILE A 41 -11.79 -0.28 -6.31
CA ILE A 41 -12.85 -1.25 -6.00
C ILE A 41 -13.59 -0.85 -4.72
N VAL A 42 -12.86 -0.59 -3.63
CA VAL A 42 -13.44 -0.20 -2.34
C VAL A 42 -14.17 1.15 -2.47
N GLY A 43 -13.59 2.09 -3.19
CA GLY A 43 -14.20 3.38 -3.49
C GLY A 43 -15.49 3.25 -4.29
N GLY A 44 -15.53 2.36 -5.29
CA GLY A 44 -16.72 2.07 -6.09
C GLY A 44 -17.84 1.45 -5.25
N ILE A 45 -17.51 0.50 -4.38
CA ILE A 45 -18.46 -0.08 -3.42
C ILE A 45 -18.96 1.00 -2.45
N GLY A 46 -18.05 1.81 -1.90
CA GLY A 46 -18.38 2.92 -1.01
C GLY A 46 -19.30 3.95 -1.66
N TYR A 47 -19.04 4.30 -2.92
CA TYR A 47 -19.88 5.21 -3.70
C TYR A 47 -21.27 4.61 -3.98
N ALA A 48 -21.35 3.34 -4.36
CA ALA A 48 -22.63 2.65 -4.54
C ALA A 48 -23.44 2.58 -3.23
N CYS A 49 -22.77 2.34 -2.09
CA CYS A 49 -23.39 2.39 -0.77
C CYS A 49 -23.84 3.81 -0.40
N HIS A 50 -23.08 4.84 -0.75
CA HIS A 50 -23.45 6.23 -0.53
C HIS A 50 -24.70 6.63 -1.32
N LEU A 51 -24.79 6.25 -2.60
CA LEU A 51 -25.98 6.47 -3.43
C LEU A 51 -27.24 5.81 -2.86
N LYS A 52 -27.08 4.67 -2.17
CA LYS A 52 -28.18 3.97 -1.49
C LYS A 52 -28.50 4.53 -0.09
N GLY A 53 -27.85 5.62 0.34
CA GLY A 53 -28.05 6.21 1.65
C GLY A 53 -27.50 5.39 2.82
N ALA A 54 -26.65 4.39 2.54
CA ALA A 54 -26.05 3.58 3.59
C ALA A 54 -25.01 4.41 4.36
N LYS A 55 -25.11 4.40 5.70
CA LYS A 55 -24.19 5.11 6.60
C LYS A 55 -22.72 4.70 6.41
N GLN A 56 -22.48 3.51 5.86
CA GLN A 56 -21.17 2.94 5.55
C GLN A 56 -20.52 3.52 4.27
N GLY A 57 -21.25 4.25 3.42
CA GLY A 57 -20.66 4.79 2.19
C GLY A 57 -19.56 5.84 2.44
N LYS A 58 -19.77 6.72 3.42
CA LYS A 58 -18.81 7.79 3.78
C LYS A 58 -17.47 7.26 4.32
N PRO A 59 -17.41 6.30 5.26
CA PRO A 59 -16.14 5.75 5.72
C PRO A 59 -15.39 5.04 4.59
N LEU A 60 -16.06 4.25 3.73
CA LEU A 60 -15.40 3.58 2.61
C LEU A 60 -14.77 4.56 1.61
N MET A 61 -15.45 5.69 1.35
CA MET A 61 -14.89 6.75 0.49
C MET A 61 -13.66 7.43 1.13
N ASN A 62 -13.64 7.60 2.46
CA ASN A 62 -12.46 8.11 3.17
C ASN A 62 -11.27 7.13 3.10
N VAL A 63 -11.54 5.84 3.27
CA VAL A 63 -10.53 4.77 3.11
C VAL A 63 -9.93 4.84 1.71
N CYS A 64 -10.78 4.89 0.67
CA CYS A 64 -10.35 5.02 -0.72
C CYS A 64 -9.43 6.22 -0.92
N LYS A 65 -9.79 7.40 -0.39
CA LYS A 65 -8.97 8.61 -0.51
C LYS A 65 -7.60 8.45 0.16
N LYS A 66 -7.56 7.98 1.41
CA LYS A 66 -6.31 7.78 2.16
C LYS A 66 -5.41 6.75 1.49
N LEU A 67 -5.99 5.62 1.08
CA LEU A 67 -5.29 4.54 0.42
C LEU A 67 -4.74 4.98 -0.95
N SER A 68 -5.51 5.74 -1.73
CA SER A 68 -5.08 6.26 -3.02
C SER A 68 -3.87 7.20 -2.87
N ILE A 69 -3.90 8.10 -1.89
CA ILE A 69 -2.76 9.00 -1.62
C ILE A 69 -1.50 8.20 -1.24
N PHE A 70 -1.65 7.19 -0.39
CA PHE A 70 -0.54 6.32 0.02
C PHE A 70 0.05 5.55 -1.17
N CYS A 71 -0.81 4.96 -2.00
CA CYS A 71 -0.38 4.22 -3.20
C CYS A 71 0.31 5.16 -4.20
N LEU A 72 -0.20 6.38 -4.40
CA LEU A 72 0.42 7.38 -5.26
C LEU A 72 1.82 7.77 -4.76
N ALA A 73 2.00 7.97 -3.45
CA ALA A 73 3.30 8.30 -2.87
C ALA A 73 4.33 7.18 -3.08
N ILE A 74 3.89 5.93 -2.94
CA ILE A 74 4.75 4.75 -3.10
C ILE A 74 5.15 4.52 -4.57
N MET A 75 4.30 4.92 -5.54
CA MET A 75 4.62 4.79 -6.96
C MET A 75 5.66 5.80 -7.46
N ILE A 76 5.99 6.85 -6.69
CA ILE A 76 6.88 7.94 -7.14
C ILE A 76 8.23 7.42 -7.67
N PRO A 77 8.98 6.53 -7.00
CA PRO A 77 10.28 6.07 -7.50
C PRO A 77 10.18 5.34 -8.85
N GLY A 78 9.19 4.47 -9.02
CA GLY A 78 8.93 3.79 -10.29
C GLY A 78 8.44 4.72 -11.39
N PHE A 79 7.63 5.73 -11.04
CA PHE A 79 7.16 6.75 -11.97
C PHE A 79 8.31 7.64 -12.46
N ILE A 80 9.22 8.05 -11.57
CA ILE A 80 10.43 8.80 -11.94
C ILE A 80 11.31 7.96 -12.87
N SER A 81 11.47 6.66 -12.58
CA SER A 81 12.22 5.74 -13.44
C SER A 81 11.57 5.60 -14.82
N LEU A 82 10.24 5.52 -14.90
CA LEU A 82 9.49 5.55 -16.15
C LEU A 82 9.67 6.85 -16.94
N LEU A 83 9.60 8.01 -16.29
CA LEU A 83 9.76 9.30 -16.96
C LEU A 83 11.18 9.53 -17.50
N THR A 84 12.19 9.03 -16.79
CA THR A 84 13.60 9.25 -17.14
C THR A 84 14.12 8.22 -18.15
N ILE A 85 13.74 6.95 -18.00
CA ILE A 85 14.32 5.82 -18.75
C ILE A 85 13.31 5.25 -19.79
N HIS A 86 12.04 5.70 -19.77
CA HIS A 86 10.94 5.22 -20.62
C HIS A 86 10.66 3.71 -20.52
N LYS A 87 11.31 3.03 -19.58
CA LYS A 87 11.20 1.60 -19.30
C LYS A 87 11.44 1.38 -17.82
N LEU A 88 10.67 0.47 -17.22
CA LEU A 88 11.04 -0.06 -15.92
C LEU A 88 12.24 -0.99 -16.09
N PRO A 89 13.19 -0.99 -15.13
CA PRO A 89 14.33 -1.88 -15.19
C PRO A 89 13.85 -3.35 -15.24
N PRO A 90 14.46 -4.19 -16.09
CA PRO A 90 14.03 -5.57 -16.25
C PRO A 90 14.27 -6.32 -14.95
N VAL A 91 13.19 -6.75 -14.32
CA VAL A 91 13.25 -7.78 -13.29
C VAL A 91 13.50 -9.12 -13.98
N GLY A 92 14.59 -9.82 -13.61
CA GLY A 92 14.68 -11.28 -13.86
C GLY A 92 13.48 -11.99 -13.24
N VAL A 93 13.21 -13.25 -13.61
CA VAL A 93 11.99 -14.07 -13.32
C VAL A 93 11.39 -13.90 -11.91
N TYR A 94 10.82 -12.73 -11.65
CA TYR A 94 10.11 -12.34 -10.44
C TYR A 94 8.65 -12.44 -10.84
N ASN A 95 8.15 -13.67 -10.82
CA ASN A 95 6.73 -13.92 -10.94
C ASN A 95 6.13 -13.73 -9.54
N VAL A 96 6.12 -12.48 -9.04
CA VAL A 96 5.34 -12.17 -7.84
C VAL A 96 3.90 -12.37 -8.26
N HIS A 97 3.31 -13.50 -7.88
CA HIS A 97 1.95 -13.82 -8.25
C HIS A 97 1.06 -12.66 -7.80
N SER A 98 0.37 -12.03 -8.76
CA SER A 98 -0.58 -10.91 -8.54
C SER A 98 -1.56 -11.20 -7.38
N ILE A 99 -1.85 -12.49 -7.13
CA ILE A 99 -2.63 -12.96 -5.98
C ILE A 99 -2.08 -12.50 -4.62
N GLY A 100 -0.77 -12.47 -4.42
CA GLY A 100 -0.14 -12.05 -3.17
C GLY A 100 -0.37 -10.57 -2.89
N PHE A 101 -0.24 -9.72 -3.92
CA PHE A 101 -0.55 -8.30 -3.80
C PHE A 101 -2.04 -8.06 -3.55
N ILE A 102 -2.91 -8.79 -4.25
CA ILE A 102 -4.36 -8.67 -4.04
C ILE A 102 -4.73 -9.05 -2.60
N CYS A 103 -4.23 -10.17 -2.07
CA CYS A 103 -4.47 -10.59 -0.69
C CYS A 103 -3.94 -9.55 0.32
N PHE A 104 -2.71 -9.06 0.13
CA PHE A 104 -2.11 -8.04 0.99
C PHE A 104 -2.94 -6.75 1.02
N TRP A 105 -3.30 -6.22 -0.14
CA TRP A 105 -4.11 -5.00 -0.22
C TRP A 105 -5.53 -5.20 0.27
N SER A 106 -6.11 -6.39 0.12
CA SER A 106 -7.41 -6.74 0.69
C SER A 106 -7.40 -6.64 2.22
N LEU A 107 -6.35 -7.16 2.86
CA LEU A 107 -6.19 -7.09 4.32
C LEU A 107 -6.02 -5.65 4.79
N ILE A 108 -5.22 -4.85 4.09
CA ILE A 108 -5.06 -3.43 4.39
C ILE A 108 -6.40 -2.70 4.27
N CYS A 109 -7.12 -2.91 3.17
CA CYS A 109 -8.43 -2.29 2.95
C CYS A 109 -9.41 -2.67 4.06
N LEU A 110 -9.45 -3.94 4.46
CA LEU A 110 -10.32 -4.43 5.52
C LEU A 110 -9.95 -3.79 6.87
N HIS A 111 -8.66 -3.72 7.20
CA HIS A 111 -8.19 -3.14 8.44
C HIS A 111 -8.54 -1.64 8.55
N ILE A 112 -8.18 -0.85 7.54
CA ILE A 112 -8.45 0.60 7.53
C ILE A 112 -9.97 0.86 7.49
N SER A 113 -10.74 0.02 6.78
CA SER A 113 -12.21 0.14 6.79
C SER A 113 -12.80 -0.16 8.16
N ALA A 114 -12.29 -1.16 8.87
CA ALA A 114 -12.72 -1.48 10.23
C ALA A 114 -12.37 -0.34 11.20
N GLU A 115 -11.18 0.25 11.10
CA GLU A 115 -10.79 1.42 11.90
C GLU A 115 -11.69 2.64 11.65
N GLU A 116 -11.90 3.01 10.38
CA GLU A 116 -12.74 4.16 10.00
C GLU A 116 -14.20 3.96 10.41
N MET A 117 -14.72 2.74 10.31
CA MET A 117 -16.05 2.42 10.82
C MET A 117 -16.07 2.53 12.35
N ASN A 118 -15.09 1.97 13.05
CA ASN A 118 -15.02 2.02 14.52
C ASN A 118 -14.98 3.47 15.03
N HIS A 119 -14.19 4.36 14.40
CA HIS A 119 -14.14 5.78 14.74
C HIS A 119 -15.47 6.51 14.54
N GLN A 120 -16.26 6.14 13.51
CA GLN A 120 -17.54 6.77 13.23
C GLN A 120 -18.70 6.20 14.06
N PHE A 121 -18.63 4.93 14.48
CA PHE A 121 -19.66 4.27 15.30
C PHE A 121 -19.44 4.46 16.81
N PHE A 122 -18.19 4.67 17.26
CA PHE A 122 -17.86 4.96 18.65
C PHE A 122 -17.10 6.29 18.79
N PRO A 123 -17.76 7.44 18.60
CA PRO A 123 -17.13 8.75 18.83
C PRO A 123 -16.79 9.02 20.31
N GLY A 124 -17.19 8.15 21.25
CA GLY A 124 -17.04 8.32 22.70
C GLY A 124 -15.97 7.45 23.38
N GLY A 125 -14.89 7.10 22.67
CA GLY A 125 -13.81 6.26 23.22
C GLY A 125 -12.73 7.00 24.02
N SER A 126 -12.70 8.34 23.98
CA SER A 126 -11.69 9.16 24.67
C SER A 126 -12.22 9.95 25.87
N ASP A 127 -13.50 9.81 26.20
CA ASP A 127 -14.15 10.38 27.39
C ASP A 127 -14.84 9.26 28.19
N ARG A 128 -14.16 8.12 28.39
CA ARG A 128 -14.47 7.31 29.57
C ARG A 128 -13.94 8.07 30.77
N ASN A 129 -14.76 9.00 31.26
CA ASN A 129 -14.72 9.45 32.64
C ASN A 129 -14.35 8.25 33.50
N GLU A 130 -13.21 8.37 34.20
CA GLU A 130 -13.02 7.71 35.48
C GLU A 130 -14.37 7.76 36.21
N PRO A 131 -14.89 6.61 36.66
CA PRO A 131 -16.16 6.59 37.35
C PRO A 131 -16.05 7.58 38.51
N ASP A 132 -17.03 8.47 38.62
CA ASP A 132 -17.28 9.32 39.78
C ASP A 132 -17.37 8.44 41.05
N LEU A 133 -16.21 8.03 41.54
CA LEU A 133 -16.02 7.39 42.83
C LEU A 133 -15.80 8.49 43.88
N GLN A 134 -16.63 9.54 43.82
CA GLN A 134 -16.85 10.48 44.91
C GLN A 134 -18.32 10.87 44.93
N ARG A 135 -19.18 9.87 45.15
CA ARG A 135 -20.47 10.08 45.80
C ARG A 135 -20.42 9.43 47.18
N ASN A 136 -19.99 10.20 48.17
CA ASN A 136 -20.50 10.28 49.55
C ASN A 136 -19.65 11.23 50.39
#